data_AF-A0A077KMS3-F1
#
_entry.id   AF-A0A077KMS3-F1
#
_cell.length_a   1.000
_cell.length_b   1.000
_cell.length_c   1.000
_cell.angle_alpha   90.00
_cell.angle_beta   90.00
_cell.angle_gamma   90.00
#
_symmetry.space_group_name_H-M   'P 1'
#
loop_
_entity.id
_entity.type
_entity.pdbx_description
1 polymer ?
#
loop_
_entity_poly.entity_id
_entity_poly.type
_entity_poly.pdbx_seq_one_letter_code
_entity_poly.pdbx_strand_id
1 'polypeptide(L)'
;MKPNNIFKNQSLEFWANIKLLNQRLGYTIKISKSNPNGGFIIPTIQQIKSVFESEGLNYSKIINQDNTFTEFGQLIIDYMTYRGNLLINFVQPNLMNKDSAKETFYKLKNQLNPQIPLPYNKQKDEKKDYSYLTGLVNILINENKGNSNCDFDPKELTAFTENGFPIRTLSRRVDGAFPSVINPIAIWEIKEYYYTTTFGSRVADGVYETQLDGWELWEARENIGKDALHYLIVDDHFTWWVKGRSYLCRLIDSMHMGLVDEVIFGKEVLTRIPELVKEWKLKQ
;
A
#
# COMPACT_ATOMS: atom_id res chain seq x y z
N MET A 1 -5.53 5.20 -4.18
CA MET A 1 -5.27 6.66 -4.02
C MET A 1 -3.93 6.98 -4.65
N LYS A 2 -3.79 8.15 -5.29
CA LYS A 2 -2.52 8.53 -5.95
C LYS A 2 -1.54 9.19 -4.97
N PRO A 3 -0.22 8.97 -5.11
CA PRO A 3 0.80 9.65 -4.31
C PRO A 3 0.78 11.16 -4.58
N ASN A 4 1.04 11.95 -3.53
CA ASN A 4 1.17 13.39 -3.68
C ASN A 4 2.48 13.75 -4.40
N ASN A 5 2.38 14.53 -5.48
CA ASN A 5 3.52 14.91 -6.32
C ASN A 5 4.65 15.62 -5.57
N ILE A 6 4.36 16.32 -4.47
CA ILE A 6 5.40 16.98 -3.64
C ILE A 6 6.31 15.93 -2.99
N PHE A 7 5.77 14.79 -2.59
CA PHE A 7 6.49 13.77 -1.82
C PHE A 7 6.82 12.52 -2.62
N LYS A 8 6.34 12.43 -3.86
CA LYS A 8 6.59 11.30 -4.76
C LYS A 8 8.06 11.28 -5.17
N ASN A 9 8.68 10.10 -5.11
CA ASN A 9 10.05 9.82 -5.57
C ASN A 9 11.11 10.73 -4.92
N GLN A 10 10.91 11.09 -3.65
CA GLN A 10 11.94 11.80 -2.86
C GLN A 10 13.22 10.96 -2.72
N SER A 11 14.33 11.62 -2.43
CA SER A 11 15.67 11.00 -2.41
C SER A 11 15.82 9.90 -1.35
N LEU A 12 16.82 9.03 -1.53
CA LEU A 12 17.19 8.04 -0.50
C LEU A 12 17.57 8.72 0.83
N GLU A 13 18.19 9.91 0.77
CA GLU A 13 18.49 10.72 1.96
C GLU A 13 17.21 11.11 2.70
N PHE A 14 16.18 11.56 1.99
CA PHE A 14 14.88 11.88 2.60
C PHE A 14 14.27 10.67 3.33
N TRP A 15 14.19 9.52 2.65
CA TRP A 15 13.58 8.31 3.24
C TRP A 15 14.41 7.71 4.38
N ALA A 16 15.74 7.83 4.34
CA ALA A 16 16.61 7.41 5.43
C ALA A 16 16.30 8.17 6.72
N ASN A 17 16.13 9.50 6.63
CA ASN A 17 15.80 10.34 7.77
C ASN A 17 14.38 10.07 8.31
N ILE A 18 13.39 9.88 7.43
CA ILE A 18 12.03 9.48 7.85
C ILE A 18 12.04 8.15 8.61
N LYS A 19 12.76 7.13 8.10
CA LYS A 19 12.85 5.82 8.74
C LYS A 19 13.57 5.89 10.08
N LEU A 20 14.69 6.62 10.15
CA LEU A 20 15.45 6.81 11.40
C LEU A 20 14.61 7.48 12.48
N LEU A 21 13.95 8.59 12.16
CA LEU A 21 13.10 9.31 13.10
C LEU A 21 11.94 8.45 13.60
N ASN A 22 11.22 7.78 12.69
CA ASN A 22 10.15 6.85 13.06
C ASN A 22 10.64 5.65 13.89
N GLN A 23 11.86 5.15 13.65
CA GLN A 23 12.45 4.05 14.42
C GLN A 23 12.71 4.46 15.87
N ARG A 24 13.20 5.68 16.10
CA ARG A 24 13.58 6.16 17.43
C ARG A 24 12.42 6.77 18.21
N LEU A 25 11.53 7.49 17.53
CA LEU A 25 10.40 8.18 18.17
C LEU A 25 9.10 7.36 18.12
N GLY A 26 9.06 6.31 17.29
CA GLY A 26 7.85 5.57 16.95
C GLY A 26 7.06 6.24 15.83
N TYR A 27 6.05 5.53 15.33
CA TYR A 27 5.16 6.02 14.26
C TYR A 27 3.89 6.69 14.79
N THR A 28 3.43 6.28 15.98
CA THR A 28 2.09 6.60 16.47
C THR A 28 2.12 7.11 17.88
N ILE A 29 1.25 8.07 18.18
CA ILE A 29 0.97 8.52 19.53
C ILE A 29 -0.04 7.57 20.16
N LYS A 30 0.29 7.07 21.35
CA LYS A 30 -0.57 6.16 22.11
C LYS A 30 -1.87 6.88 22.51
N ILE A 31 -2.96 6.13 22.50
CA ILE A 31 -4.23 6.60 23.05
C ILE A 31 -4.06 6.76 24.57
N SER A 32 -4.51 7.90 25.09
CA SER A 32 -4.50 8.21 26.52
C SER A 32 -5.76 8.99 26.90
N LYS A 33 -5.97 9.23 28.20
CA LYS A 33 -7.10 10.07 28.67
C LYS A 33 -7.03 11.48 28.08
N SER A 34 -5.84 12.04 27.88
CA SER A 34 -5.63 13.36 27.30
C SER A 34 -5.55 13.37 25.77
N ASN A 35 -5.35 12.20 25.14
CA ASN A 35 -5.39 12.03 23.70
C ASN A 35 -6.19 10.76 23.32
N PRO A 36 -7.54 10.83 23.37
CA PRO A 36 -8.40 9.66 23.19
C PRO A 36 -8.33 9.05 21.78
N ASN A 37 -7.94 9.85 20.77
CA ASN A 37 -7.83 9.40 19.38
C ASN A 37 -6.41 8.93 19.03
N GLY A 38 -5.43 9.16 19.91
CA GLY A 38 -4.02 8.96 19.61
C GLY A 38 -3.57 9.89 18.47
N GLY A 39 -2.69 9.40 17.59
CA GLY A 39 -2.27 10.16 16.42
C GLY A 39 -0.99 9.59 15.82
N PHE A 40 -0.32 10.42 15.03
CA PHE A 40 0.96 10.11 14.40
C PHE A 40 2.05 11.04 14.94
N ILE A 41 3.27 10.50 15.06
CA ILE A 41 4.40 11.26 15.59
C ILE A 41 4.82 12.29 14.55
N ILE A 42 4.81 13.57 14.93
CA ILE A 42 5.45 14.67 14.22
C ILE A 42 6.57 15.19 15.12
N PRO A 43 7.84 15.03 14.74
CA PRO A 43 8.95 15.30 15.65
C PRO A 43 9.17 16.81 15.84
N THR A 44 9.42 17.23 17.07
CA THR A 44 9.88 18.59 17.37
C THR A 44 11.37 18.75 17.09
N ILE A 45 11.86 19.98 16.98
CA ILE A 45 13.29 20.30 16.84
C ILE A 45 14.12 19.60 17.91
N GLN A 46 13.71 19.68 19.18
CA GLN A 46 14.42 19.06 20.30
C GLN A 46 14.45 17.53 20.19
N GLN A 47 13.35 16.91 19.74
CA GLN A 47 13.32 15.46 19.52
C GLN A 47 14.27 15.03 18.41
N ILE A 48 14.33 15.76 17.29
CA ILE A 48 15.26 15.46 16.21
C ILE A 48 16.71 15.61 16.69
N LYS A 49 17.05 16.72 17.35
CA LYS A 49 18.40 16.93 17.91
C LYS A 49 18.79 15.79 18.83
N SER A 50 17.92 15.46 19.78
CA SER A 50 18.16 14.37 20.73
C SER A 50 18.35 13.02 20.03
N VAL A 51 17.54 12.69 19.02
CA VAL A 51 17.72 11.46 18.24
C VAL A 51 19.09 11.45 17.57
N PHE A 52 19.43 12.49 16.83
CA PHE A 52 20.67 12.51 16.06
C PHE A 52 21.91 12.52 16.96
N GLU A 53 21.92 13.33 18.01
CA GLU A 53 23.01 13.38 19.00
C GLU A 53 23.19 12.02 19.70
N SER A 54 22.09 11.35 20.07
CA SER A 54 22.16 10.02 20.72
C SER A 54 22.72 8.92 19.81
N GLU A 55 22.61 9.09 18.49
CA GLU A 55 23.17 8.17 17.48
C GLU A 55 24.56 8.61 16.99
N GLY A 56 25.11 9.72 17.49
CA GLY A 56 26.36 10.29 16.99
C GLY A 56 26.26 10.84 15.56
N LEU A 57 25.06 11.23 15.13
CA LEU A 57 24.76 11.72 13.78
C LEU A 57 24.65 13.24 13.72
N ASN A 58 24.92 13.79 12.55
CA ASN A 58 24.82 15.22 12.27
C ASN A 58 23.39 15.58 11.81
N TYR A 59 22.75 16.55 12.49
CA TYR A 59 21.41 17.05 12.14
C TYR A 59 21.40 18.40 11.41
N SER A 60 22.55 18.98 11.06
CA SER A 60 22.67 20.34 10.52
C SER A 60 22.01 20.51 9.14
N LYS A 61 21.79 19.41 8.40
CA LYS A 61 20.97 19.41 7.18
C LYS A 61 19.47 19.49 7.44
N ILE A 62 19.02 19.27 8.67
CA ILE A 62 17.61 19.30 9.06
C ILE A 62 17.33 20.59 9.84
N ILE A 63 18.22 20.98 10.75
CA ILE A 63 18.02 22.11 11.67
C ILE A 63 19.18 23.10 11.59
N ASN A 64 18.86 24.38 11.43
CA ASN A 64 19.79 25.50 11.43
C ASN A 64 20.33 25.80 12.84
N GLN A 65 21.41 26.60 12.91
CA GLN A 65 22.03 27.01 14.18
C GLN A 65 21.09 27.81 15.08
N ASP A 66 20.15 28.56 14.50
CA ASP A 66 19.16 29.37 15.20
C ASP A 66 17.93 28.57 15.71
N ASN A 67 17.98 27.23 15.64
CA ASN A 67 16.87 26.33 15.96
C ASN A 67 15.65 26.48 15.03
N THR A 68 15.83 26.82 13.76
CA THR A 68 14.79 26.71 12.74
C THR A 68 14.99 25.48 11.86
N PHE A 69 13.94 25.00 11.19
CA PHE A 69 14.11 23.97 10.17
C PHE A 69 14.77 24.57 8.92
N THR A 70 15.71 23.82 8.35
CA THR A 70 16.14 24.02 6.96
C THR A 70 14.99 23.70 6.00
N GLU A 71 15.12 24.01 4.71
CA GLU A 71 14.14 23.58 3.70
C GLU A 71 13.96 22.05 3.67
N PHE A 72 15.06 21.31 3.79
CA PHE A 72 15.02 19.84 3.86
C PHE A 72 14.34 19.34 5.14
N GLY A 73 14.61 19.99 6.28
CA GLY A 73 13.93 19.68 7.53
C GLY A 73 12.43 19.98 7.49
N GLN A 74 12.05 21.10 6.86
CA GLN A 74 10.65 21.45 6.69
C GLN A 74 9.94 20.43 5.80
N LEU A 75 10.56 19.98 4.71
CA LEU A 75 10.02 18.92 3.85
C LEU A 75 9.76 17.61 4.61
N ILE A 76 10.65 17.23 5.54
CA ILE A 76 10.46 16.06 6.42
C ILE A 76 9.22 16.23 7.30
N ILE A 77 9.09 17.39 7.97
CA ILE A 77 7.96 17.67 8.86
C ILE A 77 6.65 17.73 8.08
N ASP A 78 6.65 18.39 6.93
CA ASP A 78 5.48 18.52 6.05
C ASP A 78 5.01 17.15 5.58
N TYR A 79 5.93 16.27 5.19
CA TYR A 79 5.58 14.90 4.79
C TYR A 79 4.99 14.08 5.94
N MET A 80 5.64 14.09 7.11
CA MET A 80 5.13 13.34 8.26
C MET A 80 3.74 13.84 8.68
N THR A 81 3.51 15.15 8.58
CA THR A 81 2.21 15.79 8.86
C THR A 81 1.17 15.38 7.82
N TYR A 82 1.52 15.48 6.53
CA TYR A 82 0.68 15.04 5.42
C TYR A 82 0.29 13.56 5.56
N ARG A 83 1.27 12.67 5.81
CA ARG A 83 1.04 11.24 6.01
C ARG A 83 0.08 10.98 7.16
N GLY A 84 0.27 11.65 8.31
CA GLY A 84 -0.63 11.51 9.45
C GLY A 84 -2.07 11.95 9.13
N ASN A 85 -2.23 13.10 8.49
CA ASN A 85 -3.54 13.62 8.08
C ASN A 85 -4.24 12.71 7.07
N LEU A 86 -3.50 12.21 6.08
CA LEU A 86 -4.00 11.26 5.10
C LEU A 86 -4.52 9.99 5.77
N LEU A 87 -3.75 9.45 6.73
CA LEU A 87 -4.13 8.23 7.44
C LEU A 87 -5.43 8.39 8.24
N ILE A 88 -5.61 9.53 8.91
CA ILE A 88 -6.81 9.82 9.71
C ILE A 88 -8.01 10.13 8.83
N ASN A 89 -7.84 11.01 7.85
CA ASN A 89 -8.97 11.60 7.13
C ASN A 89 -9.41 10.78 5.91
N PHE A 90 -8.52 9.93 5.39
CA PHE A 90 -8.79 9.13 4.19
C PHE A 90 -8.67 7.64 4.43
N VAL A 91 -7.58 7.15 5.02
CA VAL A 91 -7.36 5.70 5.16
C VAL A 91 -8.30 5.09 6.19
N GLN A 92 -8.34 5.62 7.43
CA GLN A 92 -9.20 5.08 8.48
C GLN A 92 -10.67 4.96 8.06
N PRO A 93 -11.32 5.98 7.48
CA PRO A 93 -12.75 5.90 7.15
C PRO A 93 -13.05 4.96 5.98
N ASN A 94 -12.04 4.59 5.19
CA ASN A 94 -12.19 3.68 4.05
C ASN A 94 -12.04 2.20 4.44
N LEU A 95 -11.29 1.89 5.51
CA LEU A 95 -11.14 0.53 5.99
C LEU A 95 -12.49 -0.02 6.51
N MET A 96 -12.88 -1.19 6.03
CA MET A 96 -14.10 -1.87 6.44
C MET A 96 -13.79 -2.86 7.56
N ASN A 97 -14.79 -3.14 8.39
CA ASN A 97 -14.77 -4.33 9.25
C ASN A 97 -15.35 -5.54 8.49
N LYS A 98 -15.23 -6.73 9.05
CA LYS A 98 -15.73 -7.99 8.46
C LYS A 98 -17.18 -7.89 7.99
N ASP A 99 -18.08 -7.35 8.82
CA ASP A 99 -19.52 -7.35 8.54
C ASP A 99 -19.86 -6.38 7.40
N SER A 100 -19.31 -5.17 7.42
CA SER A 100 -19.47 -4.19 6.33
C SER A 100 -18.83 -4.64 5.02
N ALA A 101 -17.68 -5.31 5.06
CA ALA A 101 -17.07 -5.91 3.87
C ALA A 101 -17.94 -7.03 3.28
N LYS A 102 -18.49 -7.91 4.14
CA LYS A 102 -19.41 -8.97 3.73
C LYS A 102 -20.67 -8.40 3.07
N GLU A 103 -21.31 -7.42 3.71
CA GLU A 103 -22.49 -6.75 3.18
C GLU A 103 -22.21 -6.12 1.80
N THR A 104 -21.10 -5.37 1.71
CA THR A 104 -20.68 -4.71 0.46
C THR A 104 -20.44 -5.71 -0.66
N PHE A 105 -19.71 -6.80 -0.36
CA PHE A 105 -19.45 -7.88 -1.31
C PHE A 105 -20.73 -8.55 -1.81
N TYR A 106 -21.60 -9.00 -0.92
CA TYR A 106 -22.83 -9.69 -1.33
C TYR A 106 -23.79 -8.77 -2.06
N LYS A 107 -23.87 -7.49 -1.68
CA LYS A 107 -24.65 -6.48 -2.41
C LYS A 107 -24.15 -6.35 -3.85
N LEU A 108 -22.85 -6.15 -4.04
CA LEU A 108 -22.26 -5.98 -5.37
C LEU A 108 -22.38 -7.26 -6.21
N LYS A 109 -22.08 -8.42 -5.61
CA LYS A 109 -22.20 -9.73 -6.26
C LYS A 109 -23.62 -10.00 -6.74
N ASN A 110 -24.63 -9.71 -5.91
CA ASN A 110 -26.03 -9.92 -6.29
C ASN A 110 -26.49 -8.92 -7.36
N GLN A 111 -26.01 -7.68 -7.30
CA GLN A 111 -26.35 -6.65 -8.28
C GLN A 111 -25.78 -6.95 -9.68
N LEU A 112 -24.52 -7.42 -9.75
CA LEU A 112 -23.80 -7.58 -11.02
C LEU A 112 -23.81 -9.02 -11.54
N ASN A 113 -24.13 -10.00 -10.68
CA ASN A 113 -24.18 -11.42 -11.02
C ASN A 113 -22.98 -11.89 -11.88
N PRO A 114 -21.74 -11.69 -11.38
CA PRO A 114 -20.52 -11.86 -12.15
C PRO A 114 -20.33 -13.31 -12.62
N GLN A 115 -19.96 -13.49 -13.90
CA GLN A 115 -19.68 -14.81 -14.49
C GLN A 115 -18.19 -15.17 -14.41
N ILE A 116 -17.59 -14.94 -13.25
CA ILE A 116 -16.18 -15.26 -12.97
C ILE A 116 -16.05 -16.05 -11.66
N PRO A 117 -14.98 -16.86 -11.51
CA PRO A 117 -14.67 -17.48 -10.23
C PRO A 117 -14.43 -16.42 -9.14
N LEU A 118 -15.06 -16.61 -7.98
CA LEU A 118 -14.81 -15.80 -6.79
C LEU A 118 -14.18 -16.69 -5.72
N PRO A 119 -12.98 -16.35 -5.22
CA PRO A 119 -12.26 -17.22 -4.31
C PRO A 119 -12.91 -17.26 -2.92
N TYR A 120 -12.91 -18.45 -2.32
CA TYR A 120 -13.21 -18.61 -0.90
C TYR A 120 -12.01 -18.19 -0.05
N ASN A 121 -12.29 -17.71 1.16
CA ASN A 121 -11.27 -17.49 2.16
C ASN A 121 -10.65 -18.84 2.61
N LYS A 122 -9.49 -18.77 3.29
CA LYS A 122 -8.78 -19.97 3.78
C LYS A 122 -9.35 -20.53 5.11
N GLN A 123 -10.50 -20.02 5.57
CA GLN A 123 -11.11 -20.45 6.83
C GLN A 123 -11.94 -21.73 6.62
N LYS A 124 -12.28 -22.39 7.73
CA LYS A 124 -13.09 -23.62 7.76
C LYS A 124 -14.41 -23.39 8.48
N ASP A 125 -15.32 -24.35 8.32
CA ASP A 125 -16.59 -24.44 9.05
C ASP A 125 -17.40 -23.14 8.95
N GLU A 126 -17.96 -22.65 10.07
CA GLU A 126 -18.80 -21.44 10.11
C GLU A 126 -18.08 -20.16 9.66
N LYS A 127 -16.74 -20.16 9.60
CA LYS A 127 -15.94 -19.02 9.13
C LYS A 127 -15.65 -19.08 7.63
N LYS A 128 -15.89 -20.23 6.98
CA LYS A 128 -15.71 -20.38 5.54
C LYS A 128 -16.72 -19.51 4.80
N ASP A 129 -16.22 -18.56 4.04
CA ASP A 129 -17.01 -17.67 3.19
C ASP A 129 -16.13 -17.20 2.02
N TYR A 130 -16.63 -16.33 1.16
CA TYR A 130 -15.81 -15.69 0.13
C TYR A 130 -14.70 -14.83 0.76
N SER A 131 -13.59 -14.68 0.03
CA SER A 131 -12.66 -13.59 0.30
C SER A 131 -13.28 -12.30 -0.24
N TYR A 132 -13.87 -11.49 0.64
CA TYR A 132 -14.76 -10.40 0.26
C TYR A 132 -14.04 -9.31 -0.54
N LEU A 133 -12.87 -8.86 -0.09
CA LEU A 133 -12.07 -7.84 -0.75
C LEU A 133 -11.55 -8.33 -2.10
N THR A 134 -11.00 -9.55 -2.14
CA THR A 134 -10.56 -10.19 -3.39
C THR A 134 -11.72 -10.31 -4.38
N GLY A 135 -12.88 -10.76 -3.89
CA GLY A 135 -14.09 -10.86 -4.68
C GLY A 135 -14.56 -9.52 -5.20
N LEU A 136 -14.57 -8.46 -4.38
CA LEU A 136 -14.91 -7.10 -4.81
C LEU A 136 -13.99 -6.62 -5.94
N VAL A 137 -12.67 -6.77 -5.77
CA VAL A 137 -11.68 -6.38 -6.79
C VAL A 137 -11.93 -7.15 -8.09
N ASN A 138 -12.05 -8.47 -8.03
CA ASN A 138 -12.25 -9.31 -9.22
C ASN A 138 -13.53 -8.95 -9.96
N ILE A 139 -14.64 -8.73 -9.24
CA ILE A 139 -15.91 -8.29 -9.83
C ILE A 139 -15.71 -6.95 -10.55
N LEU A 140 -15.17 -5.95 -9.85
CA LEU A 140 -15.05 -4.60 -10.41
C LEU A 140 -14.12 -4.56 -11.62
N ILE A 141 -13.02 -5.32 -11.61
CA ILE A 141 -12.15 -5.44 -12.77
C ILE A 141 -12.88 -6.14 -13.92
N ASN A 142 -13.58 -7.26 -13.67
CA ASN A 142 -14.31 -7.99 -14.70
C ASN A 142 -15.37 -7.12 -15.40
N GLU A 143 -16.10 -6.33 -14.64
CA GLU A 143 -17.17 -5.48 -15.18
C GLU A 143 -16.62 -4.31 -16.01
N ASN A 144 -15.38 -3.88 -15.77
CA ASN A 144 -14.78 -2.73 -16.44
C ASN A 144 -13.77 -3.09 -17.55
N LYS A 145 -13.22 -4.31 -17.54
CA LYS A 145 -12.20 -4.73 -18.53
C LYS A 145 -12.75 -4.82 -19.95
N GLY A 146 -14.04 -5.07 -20.12
CA GLY A 146 -14.63 -5.37 -21.43
C GLY A 146 -13.98 -6.61 -22.06
N ASN A 147 -13.55 -6.48 -23.32
CA ASN A 147 -12.92 -7.59 -24.06
C ASN A 147 -11.44 -7.81 -23.72
N SER A 148 -10.82 -6.95 -22.92
CA SER A 148 -9.43 -7.13 -22.51
C SER A 148 -9.25 -8.40 -21.67
N ASN A 149 -8.13 -9.08 -21.88
CA ASN A 149 -7.69 -10.18 -21.03
C ASN A 149 -7.35 -9.66 -19.63
N CYS A 150 -7.50 -10.53 -18.63
CA CYS A 150 -7.17 -10.26 -17.25
C CYS A 150 -6.94 -11.60 -16.55
N ASP A 151 -5.90 -11.67 -15.73
CA ASP A 151 -5.60 -12.83 -14.92
C ASP A 151 -5.90 -12.54 -13.45
N PHE A 152 -6.92 -13.20 -12.92
CA PHE A 152 -7.45 -12.99 -11.56
C PHE A 152 -6.81 -13.90 -10.50
N ASP A 153 -6.00 -14.88 -10.93
CA ASP A 153 -5.29 -15.82 -10.04
C ASP A 153 -4.16 -16.49 -10.84
N PRO A 154 -3.06 -15.77 -11.16
CA PRO A 154 -2.11 -16.22 -12.16
C PRO A 154 -1.35 -17.48 -11.77
N LYS A 155 -1.08 -17.68 -10.47
CA LYS A 155 -0.27 -18.80 -9.93
C LYS A 155 1.13 -18.93 -10.53
N GLU A 156 1.59 -17.90 -11.20
CA GLU A 156 2.86 -17.83 -11.92
C GLU A 156 3.60 -16.53 -11.54
N LEU A 157 4.90 -16.49 -11.85
CA LEU A 157 5.73 -15.31 -11.60
C LEU A 157 5.55 -14.31 -12.75
N THR A 158 5.55 -13.03 -12.40
CA THR A 158 5.58 -11.95 -13.39
C THR A 158 6.93 -11.93 -14.10
N ALA A 159 6.92 -11.89 -15.43
CA ALA A 159 8.14 -11.83 -16.23
C ALA A 159 8.09 -10.75 -17.31
N PHE A 160 9.19 -10.04 -17.46
CA PHE A 160 9.46 -9.15 -18.58
C PHE A 160 10.32 -9.88 -19.60
N THR A 161 9.94 -9.76 -20.87
CA THR A 161 10.60 -10.45 -21.97
C THR A 161 11.02 -9.47 -23.07
N GLU A 162 12.03 -9.87 -23.82
CA GLU A 162 12.46 -9.23 -25.07
C GLU A 162 12.56 -10.29 -26.15
N ASN A 163 11.87 -10.10 -27.27
CA ASN A 163 11.77 -11.08 -28.36
C ASN A 163 11.37 -12.49 -27.87
N GLY A 164 10.53 -12.57 -26.83
CA GLY A 164 10.09 -13.82 -26.22
C GLY A 164 11.06 -14.45 -25.23
N PHE A 165 12.25 -13.87 -25.00
CA PHE A 165 13.21 -14.34 -24.01
C PHE A 165 13.04 -13.59 -22.68
N PRO A 166 13.00 -14.27 -21.51
CA PRO A 166 12.88 -13.62 -20.21
C PRO A 166 14.15 -12.86 -19.84
N ILE A 167 14.02 -11.56 -19.60
CA ILE A 167 15.12 -10.67 -19.19
C ILE A 167 15.02 -10.29 -17.71
N ARG A 168 13.82 -10.39 -17.12
CA ARG A 168 13.60 -10.27 -15.67
C ARG A 168 12.36 -11.06 -15.28
N THR A 169 12.42 -11.81 -14.18
CA THR A 169 11.27 -12.50 -13.59
C THR A 169 11.22 -12.16 -12.12
N LEU A 170 10.10 -11.66 -11.61
CA LEU A 170 9.92 -11.31 -10.20
C LEU A 170 10.01 -12.57 -9.32
N SER A 171 10.39 -12.37 -8.07
CA SER A 171 10.62 -13.44 -7.09
C SER A 171 9.33 -14.02 -6.53
N ARG A 172 8.21 -13.30 -6.68
CA ARG A 172 6.91 -13.68 -6.11
C ARG A 172 5.77 -13.70 -7.13
N ARG A 173 4.75 -14.44 -6.74
CA ARG A 173 3.44 -14.49 -7.42
C ARG A 173 2.58 -13.37 -6.87
N VAL A 174 1.84 -12.73 -7.76
CA VAL A 174 0.85 -11.69 -7.44
C VAL A 174 -0.55 -12.27 -7.39
N ASP A 175 -1.49 -11.53 -6.79
CA ASP A 175 -2.90 -11.95 -6.71
C ASP A 175 -3.65 -11.70 -8.03
N GLY A 176 -3.13 -10.83 -8.90
CA GLY A 176 -3.62 -10.71 -10.27
C GLY A 176 -2.77 -9.81 -11.16
N ALA A 177 -3.03 -9.91 -12.47
CA ALA A 177 -2.31 -9.18 -13.50
C ALA A 177 -3.21 -8.79 -14.67
N PHE A 178 -2.86 -7.68 -15.31
CA PHE A 178 -3.57 -7.17 -16.48
C PHE A 178 -2.57 -6.81 -17.60
N PRO A 179 -2.72 -7.34 -18.82
CA PRO A 179 -3.66 -8.40 -19.21
C PRO A 179 -3.21 -9.81 -18.76
N SER A 180 -1.93 -10.00 -18.45
CA SER A 180 -1.32 -11.27 -18.05
C SER A 180 -0.03 -11.03 -17.25
N VAL A 181 0.56 -12.07 -16.66
CA VAL A 181 1.85 -11.98 -15.94
C VAL A 181 3.09 -11.86 -16.83
N ILE A 182 2.97 -12.08 -18.15
CA ILE A 182 4.05 -11.84 -19.10
C ILE A 182 3.88 -10.46 -19.72
N ASN A 183 4.88 -9.59 -19.53
CA ASN A 183 4.85 -8.18 -19.90
C ASN A 183 3.54 -7.47 -19.45
N PRO A 184 3.19 -7.49 -18.14
CA PRO A 184 1.97 -6.87 -17.65
C PRO A 184 1.97 -5.35 -17.86
N ILE A 185 0.78 -4.79 -18.04
CA ILE A 185 0.52 -3.36 -17.85
C ILE A 185 0.41 -3.05 -16.36
N ALA A 186 -0.27 -3.93 -15.62
CA ALA A 186 -0.52 -3.79 -14.20
C ALA A 186 -0.46 -5.13 -13.48
N ILE A 187 0.00 -5.12 -12.23
CA ILE A 187 -0.06 -6.24 -11.30
C ILE A 187 -0.60 -5.74 -9.95
N TRP A 188 -1.25 -6.62 -9.19
CA TRP A 188 -1.75 -6.26 -7.87
C TRP A 188 -1.63 -7.37 -6.84
N GLU A 189 -1.50 -6.93 -5.59
CA GLU A 189 -1.58 -7.77 -4.40
C GLU A 189 -2.79 -7.36 -3.54
N ILE A 190 -3.37 -8.33 -2.84
CA ILE A 190 -4.54 -8.15 -2.00
C ILE A 190 -4.24 -8.69 -0.60
N LYS A 191 -4.29 -7.80 0.40
CA LYS A 191 -4.06 -8.16 1.81
C LYS A 191 -5.36 -8.00 2.62
N GLU A 192 -6.05 -9.11 2.80
CA GLU A 192 -7.32 -9.22 3.52
C GLU A 192 -7.16 -9.97 4.86
N TYR A 193 -7.66 -9.40 5.96
CA TYR A 193 -7.45 -9.97 7.30
C TYR A 193 -8.68 -10.03 8.22
N TYR A 194 -9.92 -10.03 7.71
CA TYR A 194 -11.15 -9.91 8.51
C TYR A 194 -11.39 -10.96 9.64
N TYR A 195 -10.68 -12.08 9.63
CA TYR A 195 -10.79 -13.13 10.67
C TYR A 195 -9.58 -13.16 11.62
N THR A 196 -8.66 -12.21 11.46
CA THR A 196 -7.43 -12.12 12.24
C THR A 196 -7.70 -11.42 13.57
N THR A 197 -7.19 -12.00 14.66
CA THR A 197 -7.34 -11.43 16.02
C THR A 197 -6.05 -10.78 16.54
N THR A 198 -4.92 -10.98 15.85
CA THR A 198 -3.60 -10.50 16.26
C THR A 198 -2.85 -9.87 15.10
N PHE A 199 -2.06 -8.84 15.36
CA PHE A 199 -1.13 -8.32 14.37
C PHE A 199 0.16 -9.12 14.45
N GLY A 200 0.22 -10.20 13.66
CA GLY A 200 1.35 -11.12 13.62
C GLY A 200 2.29 -10.89 12.44
N SER A 201 3.35 -11.70 12.37
CA SER A 201 4.37 -11.66 11.30
C SER A 201 3.73 -11.66 9.92
N ARG A 202 2.71 -12.49 9.68
CA ARG A 202 2.01 -12.57 8.38
C ARG A 202 1.49 -11.23 7.84
N VAL A 203 1.04 -10.31 8.72
CA VAL A 203 0.56 -9.00 8.28
C VAL A 203 1.74 -8.08 7.94
N ALA A 204 2.82 -8.18 8.71
CA ALA A 204 4.06 -7.46 8.44
C ALA A 204 4.73 -7.96 7.15
N ASP A 205 4.76 -9.28 6.93
CA ASP A 205 5.27 -9.93 5.73
C ASP A 205 4.58 -9.36 4.50
N GLY A 206 3.25 -9.15 4.55
CA GLY A 206 2.52 -8.52 3.46
C GLY A 206 3.02 -7.13 3.08
N VAL A 207 3.60 -6.35 4.01
CA VAL A 207 4.20 -5.04 3.71
C VAL A 207 5.58 -5.21 3.07
N TYR A 208 6.39 -6.13 3.58
CA TYR A 208 7.77 -6.34 3.10
C TYR A 208 7.80 -7.07 1.76
N GLU A 209 6.86 -7.97 1.51
CA GLU A 209 6.65 -8.63 0.21
C GLU A 209 6.32 -7.57 -0.86
N THR A 210 5.38 -6.66 -0.59
CA THR A 210 5.08 -5.55 -1.51
C THR A 210 6.31 -4.67 -1.77
N GLN A 211 7.13 -4.40 -0.74
CA GLN A 211 8.36 -3.63 -0.95
C GLN A 211 9.36 -4.38 -1.83
N LEU A 212 9.51 -5.69 -1.65
CA LEU A 212 10.37 -6.52 -2.49
C LEU A 212 9.93 -6.43 -3.96
N ASP A 213 8.66 -6.70 -4.24
CA ASP A 213 8.13 -6.65 -5.60
C ASP A 213 8.31 -5.26 -6.22
N GLY A 214 8.10 -4.19 -5.44
CA GLY A 214 8.36 -2.82 -5.85
C GLY A 214 9.83 -2.50 -6.16
N TRP A 215 10.78 -3.07 -5.40
CA TRP A 215 12.22 -2.93 -5.69
C TRP A 215 12.63 -3.67 -6.95
N GLU A 216 12.07 -4.86 -7.18
CA GLU A 216 12.34 -5.63 -8.39
C GLU A 216 11.76 -4.96 -9.64
N LEU A 217 10.58 -4.33 -9.54
CA LEU A 217 10.02 -3.51 -10.60
C LEU A 217 10.84 -2.23 -10.84
N TRP A 218 11.29 -1.57 -9.78
CA TRP A 218 12.20 -0.44 -9.90
C TRP A 218 13.50 -0.85 -10.62
N GLU A 219 14.09 -1.99 -10.25
CA GLU A 219 15.26 -2.55 -10.94
C GLU A 219 14.99 -2.81 -12.42
N ALA A 220 13.83 -3.42 -12.76
CA ALA A 220 13.44 -3.66 -14.14
C ALA A 220 13.33 -2.33 -14.93
N ARG A 221 12.72 -1.31 -14.34
CA ARG A 221 12.56 0.00 -14.99
C ARG A 221 13.92 0.65 -15.25
N GLU A 222 14.77 0.72 -14.22
CA GLU A 222 16.03 1.46 -14.32
C GLU A 222 17.08 0.73 -15.17
N ASN A 223 17.14 -0.60 -15.10
CA ASN A 223 18.23 -1.35 -15.74
C ASN A 223 17.88 -1.91 -17.13
N ILE A 224 16.60 -2.18 -17.40
CA ILE A 224 16.17 -2.79 -18.68
C ILE A 224 15.04 -2.02 -19.38
N GLY A 225 14.58 -0.89 -18.82
CA GLY A 225 13.56 -0.04 -19.46
C GLY A 225 12.18 -0.69 -19.57
N LYS A 226 11.87 -1.68 -18.72
CA LYS A 226 10.57 -2.36 -18.66
C LYS A 226 9.89 -2.04 -17.33
N ASP A 227 8.60 -1.73 -17.36
CA ASP A 227 7.85 -1.35 -16.17
C ASP A 227 6.45 -1.95 -16.21
N ALA A 228 5.83 -2.08 -15.02
CA ALA A 228 4.44 -2.45 -14.85
C ALA A 228 3.88 -1.71 -13.63
N LEU A 229 2.62 -1.29 -13.73
CA LEU A 229 1.96 -0.59 -12.63
C LEU A 229 1.74 -1.55 -11.47
N HIS A 230 2.17 -1.15 -10.27
CA HIS A 230 2.10 -1.97 -9.07
C HIS A 230 1.05 -1.46 -8.10
N TYR A 231 0.05 -2.28 -7.79
CA TYR A 231 -1.03 -1.91 -6.89
C TYR A 231 -1.08 -2.80 -5.65
N LEU A 232 -1.32 -2.18 -4.50
CA LEU A 232 -1.60 -2.90 -3.27
C LEU A 232 -3.03 -2.57 -2.82
N ILE A 233 -3.85 -3.57 -2.61
CA ILE A 233 -5.21 -3.41 -2.07
C ILE A 233 -5.24 -4.02 -0.67
N VAL A 234 -5.63 -3.24 0.34
CA VAL A 234 -5.65 -3.70 1.73
C VAL A 234 -6.97 -3.40 2.41
N ASP A 235 -7.41 -4.31 3.27
CA ASP A 235 -8.55 -4.05 4.14
C ASP A 235 -8.54 -4.88 5.43
N ASP A 236 -9.47 -4.49 6.31
CA ASP A 236 -9.68 -4.83 7.71
C ASP A 236 -9.25 -3.69 8.65
N HIS A 237 -10.23 -2.91 9.08
CA HIS A 237 -10.08 -1.84 10.06
C HIS A 237 -9.45 -2.35 11.37
N PHE A 238 -9.79 -3.55 11.84
CA PHE A 238 -9.22 -4.05 13.08
C PHE A 238 -7.72 -4.31 12.93
N THR A 239 -7.32 -5.10 11.93
CA THR A 239 -5.91 -5.41 11.69
C THR A 239 -5.11 -4.15 11.38
N TRP A 240 -5.51 -3.36 10.39
CA TRP A 240 -4.68 -2.26 9.90
C TRP A 240 -4.78 -1.00 10.76
N TRP A 241 -5.98 -0.61 11.22
CA TRP A 241 -6.14 0.61 12.00
C TRP A 241 -6.00 0.39 13.50
N VAL A 242 -6.67 -0.60 14.08
CA VAL A 242 -6.62 -0.80 15.54
C VAL A 242 -5.25 -1.33 15.98
N LYS A 243 -4.64 -2.22 15.19
CA LYS A 243 -3.36 -2.85 15.54
C LYS A 243 -2.17 -2.40 14.70
N GLY A 244 -2.40 -1.98 13.45
CA GLY A 244 -1.37 -1.87 12.42
C GLY A 244 -0.96 -0.48 11.97
N ARG A 245 -1.31 0.60 12.68
CA ARG A 245 -1.10 1.99 12.20
C ARG A 245 0.34 2.29 11.77
N SER A 246 1.34 1.72 12.43
CA SER A 246 2.75 1.89 12.04
C SER A 246 3.07 1.26 10.67
N TYR A 247 2.39 0.17 10.31
CA TYR A 247 2.51 -0.47 9.01
C TYR A 247 1.73 0.26 7.93
N LEU A 248 0.58 0.87 8.26
CA LEU A 248 -0.08 1.80 7.36
C LEU A 248 0.84 2.98 6.97
N CYS A 249 1.60 3.54 7.92
CA CYS A 249 2.63 4.53 7.58
C CYS A 249 3.62 3.99 6.55
N ARG A 250 4.10 2.75 6.72
CA ARG A 250 5.06 2.13 5.79
C ARG A 250 4.46 1.89 4.40
N LEU A 251 3.17 1.60 4.30
CA LEU A 251 2.49 1.50 3.01
C LEU A 251 2.44 2.86 2.30
N ILE A 252 2.11 3.92 3.03
CA ILE A 252 2.13 5.28 2.49
C ILE A 252 3.56 5.70 2.11
N ASP A 253 4.56 5.35 2.92
CA ASP A 253 5.97 5.57 2.60
C ASP A 253 6.34 4.84 1.30
N SER A 254 6.01 3.56 1.17
CA SER A 254 6.34 2.74 -0.03
C SER A 254 5.70 3.28 -1.30
N MET A 255 4.46 3.77 -1.21
CA MET A 255 3.77 4.42 -2.32
C MET A 255 4.46 5.72 -2.74
N HIS A 256 4.86 6.56 -1.79
CA HIS A 256 5.56 7.81 -2.11
C HIS A 256 7.03 7.59 -2.50
N MET A 257 7.66 6.49 -2.08
CA MET A 257 8.97 6.06 -2.56
C MET A 257 8.94 5.62 -4.03
N GLY A 258 7.76 5.35 -4.60
CA GLY A 258 7.62 4.85 -5.98
C GLY A 258 7.81 3.33 -6.11
N LEU A 259 7.70 2.59 -4.99
CA LEU A 259 7.72 1.12 -4.99
C LEU A 259 6.33 0.53 -5.29
N VAL A 260 5.28 1.32 -5.05
CA VAL A 260 3.88 0.98 -5.35
C VAL A 260 3.26 2.21 -6.00
N ASP A 261 2.56 2.04 -7.11
CA ASP A 261 1.91 3.16 -7.81
C ASP A 261 0.71 3.69 -7.03
N GLU A 262 -0.14 2.79 -6.53
CA GLU A 262 -1.22 3.15 -5.60
C GLU A 262 -1.46 2.07 -4.56
N VAL A 263 -1.76 2.53 -3.34
CA VAL A 263 -2.39 1.70 -2.30
C VAL A 263 -3.89 2.04 -2.27
N ILE A 264 -4.74 1.02 -2.24
CA ILE A 264 -6.20 1.15 -2.27
C ILE A 264 -6.77 0.55 -0.97
N PHE A 265 -7.57 1.32 -0.25
CA PHE A 265 -8.02 0.95 1.10
C PHE A 265 -9.51 0.61 1.13
N GLY A 266 -9.84 -0.63 1.50
CA GLY A 266 -11.21 -1.07 1.77
C GLY A 266 -12.24 -0.59 0.74
N LYS A 267 -13.22 0.20 1.17
CA LYS A 267 -14.34 0.65 0.32
C LYS A 267 -13.91 1.53 -0.87
N GLU A 268 -12.68 2.07 -0.86
CA GLU A 268 -12.11 2.81 -2.00
C GLU A 268 -12.10 1.97 -3.28
N VAL A 269 -12.02 0.64 -3.17
CA VAL A 269 -12.05 -0.26 -4.35
C VAL A 269 -13.26 0.00 -5.24
N LEU A 270 -14.41 0.33 -4.65
CA LEU A 270 -15.68 0.52 -5.35
C LEU A 270 -15.62 1.65 -6.39
N THR A 271 -14.77 2.65 -6.16
CA THR A 271 -14.61 3.80 -7.06
C THR A 271 -13.28 3.74 -7.82
N ARG A 272 -12.18 3.38 -7.16
CA ARG A 272 -10.85 3.48 -7.77
C ARG A 272 -10.55 2.34 -8.75
N ILE A 273 -10.99 1.11 -8.49
CA ILE A 273 -10.74 -0.02 -9.41
C ILE A 273 -11.36 0.21 -10.80
N PRO A 274 -12.63 0.65 -10.93
CA PRO A 274 -13.21 0.99 -12.24
C PRO A 274 -12.41 2.04 -13.03
N GLU A 275 -11.85 3.05 -12.35
CA GLU A 275 -11.02 4.07 -12.99
C GLU A 275 -9.67 3.50 -13.45
N LEU A 276 -9.02 2.71 -12.60
CA LEU A 276 -7.74 2.06 -12.93
C LEU A 276 -7.85 1.18 -14.16
N VAL A 277 -8.91 0.37 -14.26
CA VAL A 277 -9.11 -0.51 -15.42
C VAL A 277 -9.29 0.31 -16.71
N LYS A 278 -9.92 1.48 -16.65
CA LYS A 278 -9.99 2.40 -17.79
C LYS A 278 -8.60 2.94 -18.15
N GLU A 279 -7.80 3.33 -17.15
CA GLU A 279 -6.41 3.78 -17.36
C GLU A 279 -5.54 2.68 -17.96
N TRP A 280 -5.67 1.42 -17.53
CA TRP A 280 -4.90 0.29 -18.07
C TRP A 280 -5.25 -0.03 -19.51
N LYS A 281 -6.54 0.05 -19.88
CA LYS A 281 -6.98 -0.19 -21.26
C LYS A 281 -6.46 0.85 -22.25
N LEU A 282 -6.17 2.07 -21.79
CA LEU A 282 -5.54 3.10 -22.62
C LEU A 282 -4.04 2.86 -22.87
N LYS A 283 -3.44 1.92 -22.12
CA LYS A 283 -2.03 1.51 -22.26
C LYS A 283 -1.86 0.22 -23.07
N GLN A 284 -2.95 -0.41 -23.53
CA GLN A 284 -2.93 -1.56 -24.43
C GLN A 284 -2.58 -1.17 -25.86
#